data_AF-A0A2K6KPZ9-F1
#
_entry.id   AF-A0A2K6KPZ9-F1
#
_cell.length_a   1.000
_cell.length_b   1.000
_cell.length_c   1.000
_cell.angle_alpha   90.00
_cell.angle_beta   90.00
_cell.angle_gamma   90.00
#
_symmetry.space_group_name_H-M   'P 1'
#
loop_
_entity.id
_entity.type
_entity.pdbx_description
1 polymer ?
#
loop_
_entity_poly.entity_id
_entity_poly.type
_entity_poly.pdbx_seq_one_letter_code
_entity_poly.pdbx_strand_id
1 'polypeptide(L)'
;MAAVSGLVRRPLGEVSGLLKRRFHWTAPAALQVTVRDAINQGMDEELERDEKVFLLGEEVAQYDGAYKVSRGLWKKYGDKRIIDTPISEMGFAGIAVGAAMAGLRPICEFMTFNFSMQAIDQVINSAAKTYYMSGGLQSVPIVFRGPNGASAGVAAQHSQCFAAWYGHCPGLKVVSPWNSEDAKGLIKSAIRDNNPVVVLENELMYGVPFEFPPEAQSKDFLIPIGKAKIERQGRLPHSSAHWNEVELKTS
;
A
#
# COMPACT_ATOMS: atom_id res chain seq x y z
N MET A 1 -7.57 -96.42 -1.40
CA MET A 1 -7.13 -95.04 -1.70
C MET A 1 -6.29 -94.58 -0.51
N ALA A 2 -4.95 -94.61 -0.59
CA ALA A 2 -4.06 -93.49 -0.98
C ALA A 2 -4.17 -92.30 -0.01
N ALA A 3 -3.14 -91.64 0.52
CA ALA A 3 -1.68 -91.78 0.48
C ALA A 3 -1.09 -90.95 1.66
N VAL A 4 0.22 -91.10 1.84
CA VAL A 4 1.15 -90.49 2.82
C VAL A 4 1.40 -88.99 2.59
N SER A 5 2.01 -88.31 3.58
CA SER A 5 2.81 -87.05 3.50
C SER A 5 2.07 -85.77 3.92
N GLY A 6 2.60 -84.85 4.73
CA GLY A 6 3.94 -84.66 5.26
C GLY A 6 3.99 -83.48 6.24
N LEU A 7 5.04 -83.44 7.05
CA LEU A 7 5.40 -82.34 7.96
C LEU A 7 5.71 -81.07 7.14
N VAL A 8 5.07 -79.93 7.43
CA VAL A 8 5.62 -78.61 7.07
C VAL A 8 5.40 -77.59 8.19
N ARG A 9 6.49 -76.88 8.47
CA ARG A 9 6.75 -75.94 9.56
C ARG A 9 5.89 -74.68 9.50
N ARG A 10 5.58 -74.10 10.67
CA ARG A 10 5.08 -72.73 10.84
C ARG A 10 6.02 -71.72 10.15
N PRO A 11 5.50 -70.71 9.43
CA PRO A 11 6.19 -69.45 9.28
C PRO A 11 5.82 -68.53 10.46
N LEU A 12 6.86 -67.97 11.06
CA LEU A 12 6.82 -66.83 11.96
C LEU A 12 6.07 -65.69 11.26
N GLY A 13 5.09 -65.10 11.93
CA GLY A 13 4.48 -63.85 11.49
C GLY A 13 5.56 -62.78 11.35
N GLU A 14 5.74 -62.26 10.15
CA GLU A 14 6.65 -61.18 9.86
C GLU A 14 6.30 -59.94 10.69
N VAL A 15 7.24 -59.55 11.55
CA VAL A 15 7.31 -58.23 12.14
C VAL A 15 7.90 -57.30 11.07
N SER A 16 7.03 -56.56 10.38
CA SER A 16 7.38 -55.38 9.59
C SER A 16 6.59 -54.21 10.22
N GLY A 17 7.16 -53.34 11.05
CA GLY A 17 8.51 -52.83 11.00
C GLY A 17 8.60 -51.67 10.02
N LEU A 18 7.91 -50.56 10.29
CA LEU A 18 8.48 -49.19 10.28
C LEU A 18 7.36 -48.15 10.38
N LEU A 19 7.50 -47.29 11.39
CA LEU A 19 6.67 -46.13 11.62
C LEU A 19 6.53 -45.32 10.32
N LYS A 20 5.29 -45.17 9.82
CA LYS A 20 4.94 -44.01 9.01
C LYS A 20 5.02 -42.78 9.92
N ARG A 21 6.22 -42.23 10.10
CA ARG A 21 6.41 -40.89 10.64
C ARG A 21 5.70 -39.93 9.69
N ARG A 22 4.46 -39.58 10.02
CA ARG A 22 3.77 -38.43 9.45
C ARG A 22 4.57 -37.20 9.87
N PHE A 23 5.43 -36.72 8.98
CA PHE A 23 5.96 -35.37 9.08
C PHE A 23 4.75 -34.42 9.07
N HIS A 24 4.39 -33.90 10.23
CA HIS A 24 3.53 -32.74 10.31
C HIS A 24 4.36 -31.58 9.80
N TRP A 25 4.12 -31.19 8.56
CA TRP A 25 4.53 -29.89 8.08
C TRP A 25 3.62 -28.87 8.77
N THR A 26 4.10 -28.24 9.82
CA THR A 26 3.51 -26.97 10.23
C THR A 26 3.82 -25.99 9.11
N ALA A 27 2.79 -25.48 8.43
CA ALA A 27 2.97 -24.36 7.53
C ALA A 27 3.71 -23.25 8.31
N PRO A 28 4.73 -22.60 7.73
CA PRO A 28 5.38 -21.48 8.39
C PRO A 28 4.31 -20.46 8.78
N ALA A 29 4.43 -19.89 9.98
CA ALA A 29 3.49 -18.88 10.46
C ALA A 29 3.39 -17.76 9.40
N ALA A 30 2.16 -17.37 9.04
CA ALA A 30 1.93 -16.33 8.06
C ALA A 30 2.63 -15.04 8.51
N LEU A 31 3.46 -14.45 7.64
CA LEU A 31 4.10 -13.17 7.92
C LEU A 31 3.00 -12.13 8.12
N GLN A 32 3.05 -11.41 9.23
CA GLN A 32 2.12 -10.33 9.54
C GLN A 32 2.83 -9.00 9.33
N VAL A 33 2.22 -8.10 8.55
CA VAL A 33 2.77 -6.77 8.25
C VAL A 33 1.69 -5.75 8.53
N THR A 34 2.04 -4.65 9.21
CA THR A 34 1.10 -3.55 9.44
C THR A 34 0.91 -2.71 8.18
N VAL A 35 -0.22 -2.02 8.04
CA VAL A 35 -0.44 -1.12 6.91
C VAL A 35 0.67 -0.06 6.81
N ARG A 36 1.12 0.47 7.97
CA ARG A 36 2.26 1.40 8.03
C ARG A 36 3.52 0.79 7.42
N ASP A 37 3.88 -0.42 7.84
CA ASP A 37 5.10 -1.08 7.36
C ASP A 37 4.99 -1.47 5.89
N ALA A 38 3.78 -1.79 5.40
CA ALA A 38 3.52 -2.09 4.01
C ALA A 38 3.71 -0.87 3.09
N ILE A 39 3.23 0.31 3.52
CA ILE A 39 3.47 1.58 2.81
C ILE A 39 4.96 1.91 2.82
N ASN A 40 5.63 1.76 3.97
CA ASN A 40 7.06 1.97 4.10
C ASN A 40 7.85 1.07 3.14
N GLN A 41 7.57 -0.24 3.10
CA GLN A 41 8.19 -1.18 2.15
C GLN A 41 7.94 -0.78 0.70
N GLY A 42 6.71 -0.38 0.37
CA GLY A 42 6.39 0.08 -0.98
C GLY A 42 7.21 1.30 -1.41
N MET A 43 7.34 2.30 -0.53
CA MET A 43 8.17 3.48 -0.80
C MET A 43 9.66 3.15 -0.86
N ASP A 44 10.15 2.32 0.07
CA ASP A 44 11.55 1.89 0.14
C ASP A 44 12.00 1.20 -1.16
N GLU A 45 11.18 0.26 -1.65
CA GLU A 45 11.44 -0.47 -2.88
C GLU A 45 11.44 0.44 -4.12
N GLU A 46 10.55 1.43 -4.21
CA GLU A 46 10.54 2.35 -5.34
C GLU A 46 11.67 3.40 -5.26
N LEU A 47 12.06 3.83 -4.07
CA LEU A 47 13.23 4.69 -3.85
C LEU A 47 14.54 3.99 -4.23
N GLU A 48 14.64 2.68 -3.93
CA GLU A 48 15.77 1.83 -4.35
C GLU A 48 15.77 1.64 -5.87
N ARG A 49 14.59 1.44 -6.47
CA ARG A 49 14.43 1.13 -7.91
C ARG A 49 14.72 2.30 -8.83
N ASP A 50 14.37 3.53 -8.44
CA ASP A 50 14.42 4.70 -9.32
C ASP A 50 15.02 5.90 -8.58
N GLU A 51 16.19 6.37 -9.02
CA GLU A 51 16.87 7.50 -8.38
C GLU A 51 16.10 8.83 -8.49
N LYS A 52 15.09 8.91 -9.36
CA LYS A 52 14.26 10.09 -9.57
C LYS A 52 13.09 10.17 -8.59
N VAL A 53 12.79 9.09 -7.87
CA VAL A 53 11.75 9.06 -6.83
C VAL A 53 12.29 9.76 -5.59
N PHE A 54 11.51 10.63 -4.96
CA PHE A 54 11.91 11.24 -3.69
C PHE A 54 10.66 11.60 -2.86
N LEU A 55 10.81 11.64 -1.55
CA LEU A 55 9.76 12.00 -0.60
C LEU A 55 10.00 13.43 -0.10
N LEU A 56 8.94 14.24 -0.09
CA LEU A 56 8.93 15.54 0.57
C LEU A 56 7.62 15.77 1.33
N GLY A 57 7.72 16.49 2.45
CA GLY A 57 6.58 16.88 3.27
C GLY A 57 7.05 17.31 4.67
N GLU A 58 6.09 17.61 5.53
CA GLU A 58 6.38 17.99 6.91
C GLU A 58 6.77 16.76 7.75
N GLU A 59 7.90 16.84 8.44
CA GLU A 59 8.37 15.83 9.40
C GLU A 59 8.59 14.42 8.81
N VAL A 60 8.77 14.32 7.49
CA VAL A 60 8.96 13.05 6.78
C VAL A 60 10.37 12.48 6.92
N ALA A 61 11.35 13.32 7.24
CA ALA A 61 12.76 12.95 7.23
C ALA A 61 13.30 12.70 8.65
N GLN A 62 13.77 13.73 9.36
CA GLN A 62 14.48 13.54 10.64
C GLN A 62 13.56 13.04 11.76
N TYR A 63 12.27 13.34 11.67
CA TYR A 63 11.27 12.90 12.63
C TYR A 63 10.72 11.49 12.32
N ASP A 64 11.23 10.81 11.30
CA ASP A 64 10.77 9.48 10.84
C ASP A 64 9.29 9.45 10.38
N GLY A 65 8.69 10.61 10.04
CA GLY A 65 7.28 10.74 9.68
C GLY A 65 6.38 11.01 10.89
N ALA A 66 5.39 11.89 10.73
CA ALA A 66 4.39 12.21 11.77
C ALA A 66 3.71 10.94 12.33
N TYR A 67 3.34 10.02 11.45
CA TYR A 67 2.72 8.73 11.79
C TYR A 67 3.67 7.53 11.63
N LYS A 68 4.98 7.80 11.52
CA LYS A 68 6.04 6.79 11.37
C LYS A 68 6.00 5.96 10.08
N VAL A 69 5.31 6.44 9.05
CA VAL A 69 5.20 5.78 7.74
C VAL A 69 6.53 5.83 6.97
N SER A 70 7.30 6.91 7.08
CA SER A 70 8.61 7.09 6.42
C SER A 70 9.81 6.68 7.28
N ARG A 71 9.57 5.97 8.40
CA ARG A 71 10.62 5.60 9.36
C ARG A 71 11.80 4.92 8.68
N GLY A 72 13.01 5.37 9.00
CA GLY A 72 14.27 4.80 8.52
C GLY A 72 14.66 5.17 7.10
N LEU A 73 13.75 5.75 6.29
CA LEU A 73 14.03 6.11 4.90
C LEU A 73 15.07 7.23 4.83
N TRP A 74 14.96 8.27 5.67
CA TRP A 74 15.96 9.36 5.68
C TRP A 74 17.35 8.85 6.03
N LYS A 75 17.45 7.98 7.05
CA LYS A 75 18.72 7.35 7.42
C LYS A 75 19.33 6.51 6.27
N LYS A 76 18.50 5.92 5.41
CA LYS A 76 18.93 5.10 4.28
C LYS A 76 19.31 5.93 3.04
N TYR A 77 18.55 6.97 2.71
CA TYR A 77 18.67 7.70 1.43
C TYR A 77 19.17 9.15 1.54
N GLY A 78 19.19 9.72 2.75
CA GLY A 78 19.72 11.05 3.04
C GLY A 78 18.86 12.23 2.57
N ASP A 79 19.38 13.43 2.82
CA ASP A 79 18.67 14.71 2.68
C ASP A 79 18.23 15.04 1.25
N LYS A 80 18.85 14.42 0.24
CA LYS A 80 18.48 14.65 -1.18
C LYS A 80 17.21 13.90 -1.57
N ARG A 81 16.89 12.80 -0.88
CA ARG A 81 15.83 11.86 -1.28
C ARG A 81 14.64 11.91 -0.32
N ILE A 82 14.84 12.28 0.94
CA ILE A 82 13.79 12.41 1.95
C ILE A 82 13.94 13.81 2.56
N ILE A 83 12.98 14.69 2.26
CA ILE A 83 13.13 16.14 2.42
C ILE A 83 12.05 16.67 3.37
N ASP A 84 12.46 17.19 4.53
CA ASP A 84 11.57 17.96 5.40
C ASP A 84 11.28 19.33 4.78
N THR A 85 10.00 19.73 4.82
CA THR A 85 9.54 21.03 4.32
C THR A 85 9.06 21.92 5.46
N PRO A 86 9.10 23.26 5.29
CA PRO A 86 8.32 24.15 6.16
C PRO A 86 6.81 23.85 6.07
N ILE A 87 6.06 24.28 7.08
CA ILE A 87 4.59 24.16 7.13
C ILE A 87 3.98 25.14 6.11
N SER A 88 3.89 24.70 4.87
CA SER A 88 3.56 25.52 3.70
C SER A 88 3.07 24.65 2.55
N GLU A 89 1.90 24.04 2.73
CA GLU A 89 1.31 23.02 1.86
C GLU A 89 1.26 23.45 0.40
N MET A 90 0.77 24.67 0.14
CA MET A 90 0.73 25.23 -1.21
C MET A 90 2.12 25.30 -1.85
N GLY A 91 3.12 25.69 -1.06
CA GLY A 91 4.49 25.86 -1.51
C GLY A 91 5.14 24.54 -1.90
N PHE A 92 5.18 23.58 -0.97
CA PHE A 92 5.84 22.31 -1.25
C PHE A 92 5.08 21.44 -2.27
N ALA A 93 3.75 21.52 -2.32
CA ALA A 93 2.98 20.84 -3.37
C ALA A 93 3.29 21.41 -4.75
N GLY A 94 3.41 22.74 -4.89
CA GLY A 94 3.82 23.39 -6.14
C GLY A 94 5.25 23.02 -6.55
N ILE A 95 6.18 22.96 -5.59
CA ILE A 95 7.55 22.47 -5.82
C ILE A 95 7.54 21.03 -6.33
N ALA A 96 6.74 20.16 -5.70
CA ALA A 96 6.60 18.77 -6.12
C ALA A 96 6.06 18.67 -7.56
N VAL A 97 5.00 19.42 -7.89
CA VAL A 97 4.44 19.44 -9.25
C VAL A 97 5.48 19.92 -10.27
N GLY A 98 6.22 21.00 -9.97
CA GLY A 98 7.28 21.49 -10.84
C GLY A 98 8.42 20.48 -11.02
N ALA A 99 8.82 19.80 -9.96
CA ALA A 99 9.81 18.73 -10.01
C ALA A 99 9.35 17.54 -10.88
N ALA A 100 8.07 17.15 -10.77
CA ALA A 100 7.48 16.12 -11.61
C ALA A 100 7.50 16.50 -13.09
N MET A 101 7.13 17.75 -13.41
CA MET A 101 7.19 18.27 -14.78
C MET A 101 8.62 18.29 -15.34
N ALA A 102 9.61 18.52 -14.48
CA ALA A 102 11.04 18.49 -14.81
C ALA A 102 11.63 17.07 -14.91
N GLY A 103 10.80 16.02 -14.77
CA GLY A 103 11.18 14.63 -15.00
C GLY A 103 11.57 13.85 -13.73
N LEU A 104 11.38 14.41 -12.54
CA LEU A 104 11.46 13.66 -11.27
C LEU A 104 10.13 12.95 -10.95
N ARG A 105 10.11 12.14 -9.89
CA ARG A 105 8.93 11.36 -9.45
C ARG A 105 8.61 11.60 -7.97
N PRO A 106 8.15 12.80 -7.59
CA PRO A 106 7.92 13.13 -6.19
C PRO A 106 6.78 12.34 -5.56
N ILE A 107 6.98 11.97 -4.31
CA ILE A 107 5.98 11.52 -3.34
C ILE A 107 5.78 12.70 -2.38
N CYS A 108 4.69 13.43 -2.54
CA CYS A 108 4.32 14.58 -1.73
C CYS A 108 3.41 14.13 -0.59
N GLU A 109 3.86 14.30 0.66
CA GLU A 109 3.10 13.95 1.86
C GLU A 109 2.40 15.17 2.45
N PHE A 110 1.08 15.07 2.63
CA PHE A 110 0.35 15.95 3.55
C PHE A 110 0.20 15.24 4.89
N MET A 111 0.52 15.93 5.99
CA MET A 111 0.40 15.36 7.34
C MET A 111 -1.02 14.82 7.61
N THR A 112 -2.03 15.50 7.06
CA THR A 112 -3.36 14.95 6.83
C THR A 112 -3.98 15.63 5.60
N PHE A 113 -4.87 14.94 4.89
CA PHE A 113 -5.62 15.53 3.78
C PHE A 113 -6.55 16.69 4.19
N ASN A 114 -6.80 16.90 5.49
CA ASN A 114 -7.44 18.16 5.92
C ASN A 114 -6.59 19.38 5.52
N PHE A 115 -5.27 19.26 5.58
CA PHE A 115 -4.33 20.35 5.26
C PHE A 115 -4.05 20.47 3.76
N SER A 116 -4.33 19.42 2.98
CA SER A 116 -4.22 19.49 1.52
C SER A 116 -5.20 20.49 0.90
N MET A 117 -6.22 20.93 1.64
CA MET A 117 -7.08 22.05 1.22
C MET A 117 -6.30 23.32 0.93
N GLN A 118 -5.21 23.59 1.65
CA GLN A 118 -4.34 24.74 1.38
C GLN A 118 -3.59 24.61 0.05
N ALA A 119 -3.40 23.39 -0.45
CA ALA A 119 -2.65 23.08 -1.66
C ALA A 119 -3.51 22.54 -2.82
N ILE A 120 -4.84 22.51 -2.65
CA ILE A 120 -5.73 21.79 -3.57
C ILE A 120 -5.68 22.37 -5.00
N ASP A 121 -5.39 23.66 -5.12
CA ASP A 121 -5.16 24.33 -6.40
C ASP A 121 -3.98 23.72 -7.17
N GLN A 122 -2.85 23.41 -6.52
CA GLN A 122 -1.71 22.75 -7.16
C GLN A 122 -2.07 21.32 -7.60
N VAL A 123 -2.82 20.60 -6.78
CA VAL A 123 -3.25 19.23 -7.11
C VAL A 123 -4.19 19.22 -8.33
N ILE A 124 -5.15 20.14 -8.38
CA ILE A 124 -6.18 20.16 -9.43
C ILE A 124 -5.70 20.92 -10.66
N ASN A 125 -5.36 22.19 -10.52
CA ASN A 125 -5.12 23.08 -11.65
C ASN A 125 -3.72 22.89 -12.25
N SER A 126 -2.70 22.67 -11.41
CA SER A 126 -1.32 22.48 -11.89
C SER A 126 -0.99 21.03 -12.24
N ALA A 127 -1.47 20.05 -11.48
CA ALA A 127 -1.14 18.65 -11.74
C ALA A 127 -2.16 17.98 -12.68
N ALA A 128 -3.43 17.84 -12.24
CA ALA A 128 -4.43 17.00 -12.93
C ALA A 128 -4.70 17.44 -14.37
N LYS A 129 -4.82 18.75 -14.61
CA LYS A 129 -5.25 19.30 -15.90
C LYS A 129 -4.12 19.42 -16.93
N THR A 130 -2.86 19.42 -16.50
CA THR A 130 -1.72 19.76 -17.36
C THR A 130 -1.55 18.85 -18.56
N TYR A 131 -1.70 17.53 -18.39
CA TYR A 131 -1.52 16.60 -19.51
C TYR A 131 -2.54 16.87 -20.63
N TYR A 132 -3.79 17.16 -20.26
CA TYR A 132 -4.82 17.54 -21.22
C TYR A 132 -4.56 18.92 -21.84
N MET A 133 -4.28 19.94 -21.02
CA MET A 133 -4.07 21.32 -21.51
C MET A 133 -2.85 21.46 -22.41
N SER A 134 -1.81 20.64 -22.20
CA SER A 134 -0.62 20.61 -23.04
C SER A 134 -0.77 19.78 -24.32
N GLY A 135 -1.96 19.22 -24.60
CA GLY A 135 -2.17 18.36 -25.76
C GLY A 135 -1.40 17.03 -25.68
N GLY A 136 -1.17 16.51 -24.47
CA GLY A 136 -0.44 15.26 -24.23
C GLY A 136 1.09 15.40 -24.17
N LEU A 137 1.62 16.63 -24.13
CA LEU A 137 3.07 16.88 -24.14
C LEU A 137 3.70 16.85 -22.75
N GLN A 138 3.00 17.33 -21.72
CA GLN A 138 3.54 17.46 -20.37
C GLN A 138 2.83 16.53 -19.40
N SER A 139 3.45 15.39 -19.08
CA SER A 139 3.01 14.52 -18.00
C SER A 139 3.44 15.06 -16.63
N VAL A 140 2.74 14.64 -15.58
CA VAL A 140 3.03 15.03 -14.19
C VAL A 140 3.05 13.75 -13.33
N PRO A 141 4.15 12.98 -13.33
CA PRO A 141 4.31 11.76 -12.54
C PRO A 141 4.53 12.10 -11.05
N ILE A 142 3.44 12.29 -10.31
CA ILE A 142 3.46 12.69 -8.89
C ILE A 142 2.49 11.86 -8.06
N VAL A 143 2.87 11.55 -6.83
CA VAL A 143 1.99 10.96 -5.82
C VAL A 143 1.71 11.99 -4.74
N PHE A 144 0.44 12.20 -4.39
CA PHE A 144 0.02 12.90 -3.18
C PHE A 144 -0.50 11.87 -2.19
N ARG A 145 0.12 11.75 -1.02
CA ARG A 145 -0.28 10.77 0.01
C ARG A 145 -0.45 11.41 1.38
N GLY A 146 -1.10 10.68 2.29
CA GLY A 146 -1.34 11.12 3.66
C GLY A 146 -2.59 10.49 4.27
N PRO A 147 -2.77 10.61 5.60
CA PRO A 147 -3.97 10.16 6.26
C PRO A 147 -5.17 11.08 5.93
N ASN A 148 -6.29 10.48 5.60
CA ASN A 148 -7.58 11.12 5.28
C ASN A 148 -8.68 10.58 6.23
N GLY A 149 -9.88 11.16 6.22
CA GLY A 149 -11.03 10.63 6.97
C GLY A 149 -10.90 10.76 8.49
N ALA A 150 -11.77 10.03 9.21
CA ALA A 150 -11.87 10.14 10.66
C ALA A 150 -10.72 9.45 11.41
N SER A 151 -10.38 10.01 12.57
CA SER A 151 -9.46 9.47 13.57
C SER A 151 -10.12 9.56 14.97
N ALA A 152 -9.43 9.11 16.03
CA ALA A 152 -9.94 9.09 17.38
C ALA A 152 -9.73 10.44 18.10
N GLY A 153 -10.82 11.19 18.34
CA GLY A 153 -10.81 12.37 19.22
C GLY A 153 -10.20 13.65 18.62
N VAL A 154 -10.05 13.71 17.29
CA VAL A 154 -9.38 14.85 16.60
C VAL A 154 -10.34 15.96 16.13
N ALA A 155 -11.63 15.83 16.43
CA ALA A 155 -12.69 16.81 16.15
C ALA A 155 -12.87 17.17 14.66
N ALA A 156 -13.58 18.27 14.39
CA ALA A 156 -14.11 18.60 13.06
C ALA A 156 -13.05 18.87 11.99
N GLN A 157 -11.95 19.54 12.36
CA GLN A 157 -10.94 20.02 11.39
C GLN A 157 -9.87 18.97 11.03
N HIS A 158 -9.92 17.78 11.61
CA HIS A 158 -8.96 16.70 11.39
C HIS A 158 -9.64 15.37 11.00
N SER A 159 -10.94 15.37 10.65
CA SER A 159 -11.73 14.15 10.41
C SER A 159 -12.38 14.07 9.03
N GLN A 160 -12.06 14.99 8.11
CA GLN A 160 -12.75 15.08 6.82
C GLN A 160 -12.27 14.02 5.82
N CYS A 161 -13.21 13.43 5.08
CA CYS A 161 -12.92 12.52 3.96
C CYS A 161 -13.00 13.27 2.62
N PHE A 162 -11.93 13.23 1.84
CA PHE A 162 -11.77 13.93 0.56
C PHE A 162 -11.89 12.99 -0.65
N ALA A 163 -12.31 11.74 -0.47
CA ALA A 163 -12.50 10.79 -1.57
C ALA A 163 -13.41 11.36 -2.67
N ALA A 164 -14.53 11.99 -2.28
CA ALA A 164 -15.45 12.62 -3.22
C ALA A 164 -14.85 13.86 -3.92
N TRP A 165 -14.11 14.69 -3.20
CA TRP A 165 -13.52 15.93 -3.74
C TRP A 165 -12.49 15.62 -4.83
N TYR A 166 -11.51 14.77 -4.52
CA TYR A 166 -10.49 14.41 -5.49
C TYR A 166 -11.04 13.49 -6.59
N GLY A 167 -11.97 12.58 -6.25
CA GLY A 167 -12.60 11.68 -7.21
C GLY A 167 -13.47 12.40 -8.25
N HIS A 168 -13.89 13.64 -7.96
CA HIS A 168 -14.65 14.47 -8.88
C HIS A 168 -13.81 15.11 -9.99
N CYS A 169 -12.48 15.21 -9.82
CA CYS A 169 -11.62 15.98 -10.71
C CYS A 169 -10.98 15.10 -11.82
N PRO A 170 -11.32 15.31 -13.11
CA PRO A 170 -10.68 14.59 -14.20
C PRO A 170 -9.17 14.87 -14.28
N GLY A 171 -8.40 13.88 -14.71
CA GLY A 171 -6.94 13.94 -14.78
C GLY A 171 -6.24 13.44 -13.51
N LEU A 172 -6.97 13.26 -12.40
CA LEU A 172 -6.49 12.55 -11.22
C LEU A 172 -6.84 11.06 -11.27
N LYS A 173 -5.98 10.25 -10.67
CA LYS A 173 -6.36 8.93 -10.15
C LYS A 173 -6.43 9.02 -8.64
N VAL A 174 -7.49 8.46 -8.04
CA VAL A 174 -7.67 8.46 -6.59
C VAL A 174 -7.79 7.01 -6.14
N VAL A 175 -6.91 6.62 -5.24
CA VAL A 175 -6.88 5.28 -4.64
C VAL A 175 -6.93 5.39 -3.13
N SER A 176 -7.48 4.36 -2.50
CA SER A 176 -7.86 4.43 -1.10
C SER A 176 -7.74 3.02 -0.50
N PRO A 177 -6.51 2.59 -0.10
CA PRO A 177 -6.25 1.23 0.39
C PRO A 177 -6.94 0.92 1.72
N TRP A 178 -7.20 -0.37 1.97
CA TRP A 178 -7.72 -0.85 3.25
C TRP A 178 -6.69 -1.63 4.05
N ASN A 179 -6.13 -2.70 3.48
CA ASN A 179 -5.21 -3.62 4.16
C ASN A 179 -3.74 -3.45 3.72
N SER A 180 -2.83 -4.26 4.27
CA SER A 180 -1.39 -4.19 3.97
C SER A 180 -1.06 -4.51 2.50
N GLU A 181 -1.77 -5.46 1.87
CA GLU A 181 -1.58 -5.77 0.44
C GLU A 181 -1.98 -4.58 -0.43
N ASP A 182 -3.18 -4.04 -0.20
CA ASP A 182 -3.69 -2.87 -0.89
C ASP A 182 -2.71 -1.71 -0.78
N ALA A 183 -2.22 -1.45 0.44
CA ALA A 183 -1.36 -0.33 0.72
C ALA A 183 -0.02 -0.43 -0.02
N LYS A 184 0.69 -1.57 0.05
CA LYS A 184 1.96 -1.76 -0.68
C LYS A 184 1.74 -1.79 -2.20
N GLY A 185 0.75 -2.54 -2.67
CA GLY A 185 0.51 -2.70 -4.11
C GLY A 185 0.07 -1.41 -4.78
N LEU A 186 -0.82 -0.63 -4.14
CA LEU A 186 -1.32 0.63 -4.69
C LEU A 186 -0.30 1.76 -4.58
N ILE A 187 0.50 1.86 -3.51
CA ILE A 187 1.53 2.91 -3.43
C ILE A 187 2.60 2.70 -4.51
N LYS A 188 3.03 1.46 -4.76
CA LYS A 188 3.99 1.14 -5.82
C LYS A 188 3.41 1.44 -7.20
N SER A 189 2.16 1.03 -7.46
CA SER A 189 1.47 1.37 -8.70
C SER A 189 1.30 2.87 -8.90
N ALA A 190 1.00 3.62 -7.82
CA ALA A 190 0.89 5.07 -7.85
C ALA A 190 2.22 5.73 -8.22
N ILE A 191 3.32 5.34 -7.58
CA ILE A 191 4.66 5.87 -7.84
C ILE A 191 5.12 5.55 -9.28
N ARG A 192 4.71 4.41 -9.84
CA ARG A 192 5.05 4.01 -11.22
C ARG A 192 4.13 4.65 -12.28
N ASP A 193 2.99 5.23 -11.89
CA ASP A 193 2.08 5.89 -12.82
C ASP A 193 2.67 7.21 -13.35
N ASN A 194 2.37 7.56 -14.60
CA ASN A 194 2.84 8.81 -15.21
C ASN A 194 1.83 9.97 -15.09
N ASN A 195 0.77 9.77 -14.30
CA ASN A 195 -0.24 10.77 -14.00
C ASN A 195 -0.22 11.12 -12.50
N PRO A 196 -0.84 12.23 -12.09
CA PRO A 196 -1.02 12.54 -10.68
C PRO A 196 -1.93 11.51 -10.00
N VAL A 197 -1.43 10.90 -8.92
CA VAL A 197 -2.18 9.92 -8.13
C VAL A 197 -2.33 10.40 -6.70
N VAL A 198 -3.57 10.42 -6.21
CA VAL A 198 -3.90 10.69 -4.81
C VAL A 198 -4.09 9.36 -4.09
N VAL A 199 -3.25 9.10 -3.09
CA VAL A 199 -3.31 7.92 -2.21
C VAL A 199 -3.87 8.36 -0.87
N LEU A 200 -5.17 8.16 -0.71
CA LEU A 200 -5.86 8.45 0.53
C LEU A 200 -5.60 7.25 1.47
N GLU A 201 -4.82 7.43 2.52
CA GLU A 201 -4.56 6.39 3.55
C GLU A 201 -5.34 6.64 4.83
N ASN A 202 -5.57 5.64 5.68
CA ASN A 202 -6.32 5.81 6.93
C ASN A 202 -5.42 5.71 8.18
N GLU A 203 -5.53 6.70 9.08
CA GLU A 203 -4.71 6.76 10.31
C GLU A 203 -4.95 5.59 11.26
N LEU A 204 -6.21 5.19 11.47
CA LEU A 204 -6.59 4.07 12.34
C LEU A 204 -6.07 2.73 11.79
N MET A 205 -5.91 2.60 10.47
CA MET A 205 -5.42 1.38 9.84
C MET A 205 -3.90 1.21 9.95
N TYR A 206 -3.12 2.26 10.20
CA TYR A 206 -1.66 2.19 10.20
C TYR A 206 -1.09 1.13 11.16
N GLY A 207 -1.71 0.96 12.32
CA GLY A 207 -1.29 -0.01 13.33
C GLY A 207 -1.82 -1.42 13.13
N VAL A 208 -2.73 -1.65 12.18
CA VAL A 208 -3.45 -2.92 12.02
C VAL A 208 -2.57 -3.91 11.25
N PRO A 209 -2.24 -5.08 11.83
CA PRO A 209 -1.51 -6.13 11.14
C PRO A 209 -2.43 -6.97 10.26
N PHE A 210 -1.95 -7.34 9.08
CA PHE A 210 -2.63 -8.28 8.17
C PHE A 210 -1.67 -9.39 7.76
N GLU A 211 -2.24 -10.56 7.44
CA GLU A 211 -1.48 -11.62 6.77
C GLU A 211 -0.92 -11.09 5.44
N PHE A 212 0.36 -11.38 5.20
CA PHE A 212 1.10 -10.83 4.08
C PHE A 212 1.67 -11.95 3.21
N PRO A 213 0.97 -12.32 2.13
CA PRO A 213 1.32 -13.52 1.36
C PRO A 213 2.64 -13.35 0.60
N PRO A 214 3.28 -14.46 0.19
CA PRO A 214 4.57 -14.42 -0.51
C PRO A 214 4.57 -13.55 -1.77
N GLU A 215 3.42 -13.44 -2.46
CA GLU A 215 3.28 -12.56 -3.63
C GLU A 215 3.44 -11.09 -3.25
N ALA A 216 2.77 -10.64 -2.18
CA ALA A 216 2.86 -9.26 -1.68
C ALA A 216 4.25 -8.90 -1.11
N GLN A 217 5.04 -9.91 -0.73
CA GLN A 217 6.42 -9.74 -0.30
C GLN A 217 7.38 -9.41 -1.46
N SER A 218 6.99 -9.70 -2.70
CA SER A 218 7.83 -9.41 -3.88
C SER A 218 8.03 -7.90 -4.10
N LYS A 219 9.23 -7.51 -4.51
CA LYS A 219 9.52 -6.13 -4.97
C LYS A 219 8.78 -5.77 -6.28
N ASP A 220 8.31 -6.78 -7.00
CA ASP A 220 7.54 -6.62 -8.24
C ASP A 220 6.03 -6.64 -8.02
N PHE A 221 5.57 -6.78 -6.77
CA PHE A 221 4.15 -6.76 -6.45
C PHE A 221 3.52 -5.41 -6.78
N LEU A 222 2.45 -5.44 -7.56
CA LEU A 222 1.69 -4.27 -7.98
C LEU A 222 0.20 -4.60 -7.99
N ILE A 223 -0.63 -3.65 -7.57
CA ILE A 223 -2.09 -3.74 -7.73
C ILE A 223 -2.53 -2.79 -8.85
N PRO A 224 -3.29 -3.27 -9.85
CA PRO A 224 -3.74 -2.41 -10.94
C PRO A 224 -4.75 -1.36 -10.46
N ILE A 225 -4.44 -0.08 -10.67
CA ILE A 225 -5.37 1.02 -10.39
C ILE A 225 -6.60 0.90 -11.29
N GLY A 226 -7.79 1.12 -10.72
CA GLY A 226 -9.07 1.01 -11.44
C GLY A 226 -9.69 -0.38 -11.43
N LYS A 227 -9.20 -1.29 -10.56
CA LYS A 227 -9.80 -2.61 -10.32
C LYS A 227 -10.19 -2.73 -8.85
N ALA A 228 -11.45 -3.09 -8.60
CA ALA A 228 -11.92 -3.46 -7.27
C ALA A 228 -11.58 -4.93 -6.97
N LYS A 229 -11.31 -5.23 -5.69
CA LYS A 229 -11.09 -6.58 -5.18
C LYS A 229 -12.38 -7.10 -4.52
N ILE A 230 -12.73 -8.36 -4.77
CA ILE A 230 -13.82 -9.02 -4.04
C ILE A 230 -13.23 -9.68 -2.80
N GLU A 231 -13.38 -9.04 -1.65
CA GLU A 231 -12.84 -9.56 -0.38
C GLU A 231 -13.62 -10.75 0.17
N ARG A 232 -14.92 -10.81 -0.10
CA ARG A 232 -15.78 -11.92 0.32
C ARG A 232 -16.84 -12.23 -0.74
N GLN A 233 -16.90 -13.48 -1.18
CA GLN A 233 -17.96 -13.96 -2.08
C GLN A 233 -19.30 -14.08 -1.33
N GLY A 234 -20.39 -13.64 -1.93
CA GLY A 234 -21.73 -13.65 -1.34
C GLY A 234 -22.85 -13.88 -2.38
N ARG A 235 -24.03 -14.34 -1.93
CA ARG A 235 -25.19 -14.64 -2.78
C ARG A 235 -26.38 -13.67 -2.62
N LEU A 236 -26.29 -12.70 -1.72
CA LEU A 236 -27.31 -11.66 -1.42
C LEU A 236 -26.64 -10.26 -1.48
N PRO A 237 -27.38 -9.12 -1.35
CA PRO A 237 -27.11 -7.90 -2.12
C PRO A 237 -25.68 -7.37 -2.01
N HIS A 238 -25.18 -6.89 -3.15
CA HIS A 238 -23.83 -6.36 -3.30
C HIS A 238 -23.60 -5.18 -2.33
N SER A 239 -22.52 -5.27 -1.57
CA SER A 239 -22.03 -4.17 -0.74
C SER A 239 -20.65 -3.72 -1.25
N SER A 240 -20.45 -2.40 -1.32
CA SER A 240 -19.19 -1.78 -1.71
C SER A 240 -18.75 -0.81 -0.61
N ALA A 241 -17.46 -0.79 -0.34
CA ALA A 241 -16.81 0.10 0.61
C ALA A 241 -15.36 0.32 0.17
N HIS A 242 -14.73 1.34 0.74
CA HIS A 242 -13.30 1.56 0.64
C HIS A 242 -12.76 1.84 2.06
N TRP A 243 -11.45 1.69 2.28
CA TRP A 243 -10.82 1.93 3.59
C TRP A 243 -11.31 1.03 4.73
N ASN A 244 -11.27 1.53 5.97
CA ASN A 244 -11.79 0.93 7.20
C ASN A 244 -13.27 0.56 7.13
N GLU A 245 -14.09 1.18 6.25
CA GLU A 245 -15.47 0.73 6.04
C GLU A 245 -15.57 -0.67 5.45
N VAL A 246 -14.51 -1.17 4.79
CA VAL A 246 -14.47 -2.54 4.29
C VAL A 246 -14.53 -3.53 5.46
N GLU A 247 -13.79 -3.26 6.54
CA GLU A 247 -13.76 -4.11 7.74
C GLU A 247 -15.16 -4.25 8.38
N LEU A 248 -15.93 -3.16 8.40
CA LEU A 248 -17.32 -3.15 8.89
C LEU A 248 -18.29 -3.97 8.05
N LYS A 249 -17.95 -4.25 6.78
CA LYS A 249 -18.80 -5.01 5.84
C LYS A 249 -18.31 -6.43 5.60
N THR A 250 -17.06 -6.75 5.96
CA THR A 250 -16.50 -8.10 5.84
C THR A 250 -16.64 -8.94 7.11
N SER A 251 -16.83 -8.29 8.27
CA SER A 251 -17.15 -8.95 9.56
C SER A 251 -18.53 -9.63 9.52
#